data_AF-A0A2S1JP57-F1
#
_entry.id   AF-A0A2S1JP57-F1
#
_cell.length_a   1.000
_cell.length_b   1.000
_cell.length_c   1.000
_cell.angle_alpha   90.00
_cell.angle_beta   90.00
_cell.angle_gamma   90.00
#
_symmetry.space_group_name_H-M   'P 1'
#
loop_
_entity.id
_entity.type
_entity.pdbx_description
1 polymer ?
#
loop_
_entity_poly.entity_id
_entity_poly.type
_entity_poly.pdbx_seq_one_letter_code
_entity_poly.pdbx_strand_id
1 'polypeptide(L)'
;MIFKKHLLPVAMAISTLAFNVTPAIADFGSKHDKNRVPKHARKNQRQQRATAFDFSEIFDTVQILHAGAVEIHLGGHLEQSELEAMAPLEAYIHAFEEGDELFEMNYNALDGVGANVGNGKRFTSFPRPDLKGPNAWANILPHRTTGPNGDSCISCHNVPVADGGGGVNDNVIRMDPERKQKGFIERQSPHLFGMGAVQLVAEEMTTELHTLRDEAINESCSSGTDTTVALSAKGVSFGEISVSCDEVNYDNVEGLDTDLVVRPFEWKGLTGFVRAFVRGAAHQELGMQATELVGDEDSDFDSITNELSVGDITALTIYNAAQPRPVTKIELNSVIDSLTEEEQETYGLPLSDAEIASIENGEALFSSIGCASCHSPEMEVASPVFYEPSQHASYRDETYPAGDIAGLPSTSLQFNLLTEIMDNPQELPSGQTLGQFEESENGGAIVRLYGDLKRHDMGTAMAEEIDEGNVGASVFLTENLWGVGSTPPYLHDGRATTMTEAIVYHGGEAESSKEQFDALSDTEKADLVNFLDNLVLYLAGE
;
A
#
# COMPACT_ATOMS: atom_id res chain seq x y z
N MET A 1 38.55 -18.70 15.12
CA MET A 1 39.32 -18.75 13.86
C MET A 1 39.06 -17.42 13.15
N ILE A 2 39.91 -16.40 13.34
CA ILE A 2 40.87 -15.84 12.35
C ILE A 2 40.15 -15.61 10.99
N PHE A 3 39.78 -14.37 10.62
CA PHE A 3 40.71 -13.37 10.07
C PHE A 3 40.38 -11.92 10.46
N LYS A 4 41.35 -11.27 11.13
CA LYS A 4 41.59 -9.82 11.09
C LYS A 4 42.44 -9.52 9.86
N LYS A 5 42.12 -8.49 9.07
CA LYS A 5 43.05 -7.90 8.09
C LYS A 5 43.61 -6.58 8.61
N HIS A 6 44.92 -6.45 8.41
CA HIS A 6 45.82 -5.47 9.02
C HIS A 6 45.82 -4.11 8.30
N LEU A 7 45.77 -3.07 9.11
CA LEU A 7 46.38 -1.76 8.86
C LEU A 7 47.91 -1.86 8.88
N LEU A 8 48.59 -1.22 7.93
CA LEU A 8 49.94 -0.64 8.14
C LEU A 8 50.11 0.64 7.30
N PRO A 9 50.88 1.62 7.79
CA PRO A 9 50.94 2.98 7.27
C PRO A 9 52.09 3.16 6.27
N VAL A 10 51.92 4.05 5.29
CA VAL A 10 53.01 4.52 4.43
C VAL A 10 53.18 6.02 4.64
N ALA A 11 54.43 6.39 4.99
CA ALA A 11 54.85 7.74 5.31
C ALA A 11 55.00 8.64 4.08
N MET A 12 54.86 9.94 4.35
CA MET A 12 54.97 11.11 3.49
C MET A 12 56.15 11.14 2.51
N ALA A 13 55.87 11.62 1.29
CA ALA A 13 56.80 12.42 0.50
C ALA A 13 56.08 13.67 -0.02
N ILE A 14 56.49 14.82 0.50
CA ILE A 14 56.00 16.16 0.16
C ILE A 14 56.66 16.60 -1.15
N SER A 15 55.86 16.94 -2.16
CA SER A 15 56.32 17.74 -3.30
C SER A 15 55.31 18.87 -3.54
N THR A 16 55.80 20.08 -3.34
CA THR A 16 55.06 21.34 -3.44
C THR A 16 54.80 21.72 -4.90
N LEU A 17 53.53 21.78 -5.31
CA LEU A 17 53.09 22.63 -6.41
C LEU A 17 52.15 23.72 -5.85
N ALA A 18 52.55 24.97 -6.02
CA ALA A 18 51.78 26.13 -5.63
C ALA A 18 50.65 26.39 -6.62
N PHE A 19 49.41 26.46 -6.14
CA PHE A 19 48.28 27.06 -6.85
C PHE A 19 47.82 28.30 -6.08
N ASN A 20 47.82 29.44 -6.77
CA ASN A 20 47.27 30.71 -6.28
C ASN A 20 45.74 30.61 -6.20
N VAL A 21 45.19 30.86 -5.01
CA VAL A 21 43.74 31.00 -4.78
C VAL A 21 43.42 32.49 -4.68
N THR A 22 42.60 33.00 -5.60
CA THR A 22 41.83 34.25 -5.43
C THR A 22 40.41 33.88 -4.98
N PRO A 23 39.82 34.55 -3.97
CA PRO A 23 38.49 34.21 -3.50
C PRO A 23 37.44 34.86 -4.41
N ALA A 24 36.54 34.07 -4.97
CA ALA A 24 35.29 34.56 -5.54
C ALA A 24 34.17 34.25 -4.53
N ILE A 25 33.66 35.30 -3.90
CA ILE A 25 32.44 35.28 -3.10
C ILE A 25 31.28 35.12 -4.09
N ALA A 26 30.51 34.04 -4.00
CA ALA A 26 29.28 33.87 -4.75
C ALA A 26 28.13 34.57 -4.02
N ASP A 27 27.61 35.62 -4.66
CA ASP A 27 26.47 36.42 -4.28
C ASP A 27 25.18 35.72 -4.74
N PHE A 28 24.32 35.30 -3.81
CA PHE A 28 22.97 34.79 -4.09
C PHE A 28 22.03 35.99 -4.36
N GLY A 29 22.07 36.50 -5.59
CA GLY A 29 21.30 37.64 -6.04
C GLY A 29 20.14 37.30 -6.99
N SER A 30 18.92 37.34 -6.46
CA SER A 30 17.68 37.89 -7.04
C SER A 30 17.31 37.61 -8.52
N LYS A 31 16.21 36.85 -8.68
CA LYS A 31 15.34 36.84 -9.86
C LYS A 31 14.94 38.28 -10.25
N HIS A 32 15.42 38.78 -11.39
CA HIS A 32 14.70 39.65 -12.36
C HIS A 32 15.68 40.15 -13.44
N ASP A 33 15.98 39.32 -14.45
CA ASP A 33 16.69 39.82 -15.64
C ASP A 33 15.72 40.56 -16.58
N LYS A 34 15.98 41.85 -16.74
CA LYS A 34 15.38 42.74 -17.73
C LYS A 34 16.14 42.61 -19.06
N ASN A 35 15.95 41.50 -19.77
CA ASN A 35 16.37 41.38 -21.17
C ASN A 35 15.21 40.88 -22.04
N ARG A 36 14.30 41.82 -22.33
CA ARG A 36 13.18 41.65 -23.26
C ARG A 36 13.72 41.71 -24.69
N VAL A 37 13.86 40.55 -25.34
CA VAL A 37 14.21 40.44 -26.76
C VAL A 37 13.09 41.07 -27.63
N PRO A 38 13.40 41.87 -28.68
CA PRO A 38 12.37 42.51 -29.50
C PRO A 38 11.52 41.48 -30.28
N LYS A 39 10.20 41.53 -30.09
CA LYS A 39 9.21 40.90 -30.97
C LYS A 39 9.23 41.64 -32.31
N HIS A 40 9.99 41.15 -33.30
CA HIS A 40 9.71 41.23 -34.74
C HIS A 40 10.92 40.75 -35.57
N ALA A 41 11.31 39.48 -35.42
CA ALA A 41 12.27 38.83 -36.33
C ALA A 41 12.15 37.29 -36.27
N ARG A 42 10.95 36.73 -36.45
CA ARG A 42 10.79 35.30 -36.80
C ARG A 42 9.65 35.13 -37.78
N LYS A 43 9.92 35.46 -39.05
CA LYS A 43 9.23 34.86 -40.18
C LYS A 43 10.23 33.96 -40.89
N ASN A 44 9.79 32.74 -41.16
CA ASN A 44 10.44 31.71 -41.98
C ASN A 44 11.62 30.99 -41.33
N GLN A 45 11.29 30.03 -40.46
CA GLN A 45 11.75 28.65 -40.62
C GLN A 45 10.78 27.78 -39.83
N ARG A 46 9.84 27.18 -40.56
CA ARG A 46 9.10 26.03 -40.06
C ARG A 46 10.17 24.96 -39.88
N GLN A 47 10.65 24.75 -38.64
CA GLN A 47 11.47 23.58 -38.33
C GLN A 47 10.72 22.39 -38.95
N GLN A 48 11.43 21.63 -39.78
CA GLN A 48 10.95 20.31 -40.17
C GLN A 48 10.51 19.64 -38.87
N ARG A 49 9.23 19.24 -38.78
CA ARG A 49 8.81 18.34 -37.71
C ARG A 49 9.86 17.24 -37.72
N ALA A 50 10.60 17.09 -36.62
CA ALA A 50 11.38 15.88 -36.40
C ALA A 50 10.44 14.74 -36.77
N THR A 51 10.92 13.84 -37.62
CA THR A 51 10.23 12.57 -37.86
C THR A 51 9.83 12.06 -36.48
N ALA A 52 8.53 11.79 -36.30
CA ALA A 52 8.07 11.21 -35.03
C ALA A 52 8.96 10.00 -34.76
N PHE A 53 9.47 9.90 -33.53
CA PHE A 53 10.27 8.76 -33.09
C PHE A 53 9.57 7.47 -33.51
N ASP A 54 10.26 6.60 -34.23
CA ASP A 54 9.73 5.32 -34.68
C ASP A 54 9.82 4.34 -33.51
N PHE A 55 8.69 3.84 -33.02
CA PHE A 55 8.66 3.01 -31.82
C PHE A 55 9.29 1.63 -32.02
N SER A 56 9.55 1.21 -33.27
CA SER A 56 10.46 0.09 -33.53
C SER A 56 11.83 0.30 -32.86
N GLU A 57 12.27 1.54 -32.63
CA GLU A 57 13.54 1.86 -32.00
C GLU A 57 13.60 1.55 -30.48
N ILE A 58 12.46 1.49 -29.75
CA ILE A 58 12.47 1.04 -28.34
C ILE A 58 12.73 -0.47 -28.26
N PHE A 59 12.06 -1.25 -29.13
CA PHE A 59 12.31 -2.68 -29.26
C PHE A 59 13.77 -2.96 -29.61
N ASP A 60 14.28 -2.23 -30.61
CA ASP A 60 15.70 -2.31 -30.98
C ASP A 60 16.60 -1.92 -29.81
N THR A 61 16.22 -0.93 -28.99
CA THR A 61 16.99 -0.52 -27.81
C THR A 61 17.06 -1.63 -26.76
N VAL A 62 15.95 -2.26 -26.41
CA VAL A 62 15.93 -3.40 -25.46
C VAL A 62 16.77 -4.56 -26.00
N GLN A 63 16.65 -4.86 -27.29
CA GLN A 63 17.48 -5.90 -27.94
C GLN A 63 18.97 -5.54 -27.94
N ILE A 64 19.32 -4.27 -28.16
CA ILE A 64 20.70 -3.77 -28.10
C ILE A 64 21.24 -3.90 -26.67
N LEU A 65 20.43 -3.54 -25.67
CA LEU A 65 20.79 -3.69 -24.26
C LEU A 65 21.02 -5.16 -23.93
N HIS A 66 20.13 -6.08 -24.30
CA HIS A 66 20.37 -7.52 -24.15
C HIS A 66 21.67 -8.02 -24.79
N ALA A 67 22.08 -7.42 -25.91
CA ALA A 67 23.29 -7.82 -26.62
C ALA A 67 24.60 -7.36 -25.96
N GLY A 68 24.56 -6.45 -24.97
CA GLY A 68 25.80 -5.90 -24.39
C GLY A 68 25.64 -4.87 -23.28
N ALA A 69 24.55 -4.89 -22.51
CA ALA A 69 24.37 -4.08 -21.32
C ALA A 69 25.47 -4.37 -20.29
N VAL A 70 25.84 -3.32 -19.54
CA VAL A 70 26.93 -3.37 -18.56
C VAL A 70 26.36 -3.35 -17.13
N GLU A 71 25.14 -2.86 -16.98
CA GLU A 71 24.38 -2.75 -15.74
C GLU A 71 23.81 -4.11 -15.28
N ILE A 72 23.63 -4.26 -13.97
CA ILE A 72 23.11 -5.47 -13.31
C ILE A 72 21.58 -5.30 -13.17
N HIS A 73 20.86 -6.42 -13.33
CA HIS A 73 19.42 -6.54 -13.54
C HIS A 73 18.78 -7.04 -12.23
N LEU A 74 17.46 -7.31 -12.20
CA LEU A 74 16.96 -8.37 -11.31
C LEU A 74 17.91 -9.57 -11.47
N GLY A 75 18.31 -10.19 -10.36
CA GLY A 75 19.19 -11.35 -10.40
C GLY A 75 18.55 -12.56 -11.11
N GLY A 76 18.78 -13.75 -10.57
CA GLY A 76 17.87 -14.86 -10.89
C GLY A 76 16.50 -14.54 -10.28
N HIS A 77 15.42 -14.84 -10.99
CA HIS A 77 14.09 -14.88 -10.38
C HIS A 77 14.06 -15.90 -9.26
N LEU A 78 13.31 -15.61 -8.20
CA LEU A 78 13.02 -16.60 -7.16
C LEU A 78 11.99 -17.59 -7.70
N GLU A 79 12.41 -18.82 -7.96
CA GLU A 79 11.48 -19.86 -8.39
C GLU A 79 10.65 -20.36 -7.20
N GLN A 80 9.33 -20.50 -7.38
CA GLN A 80 8.43 -20.99 -6.32
C GLN A 80 8.90 -22.34 -5.74
N SER A 81 9.46 -23.21 -6.57
CA SER A 81 9.96 -24.52 -6.16
C SER A 81 11.17 -24.46 -5.21
N GLU A 82 11.92 -23.35 -5.21
CA GLU A 82 13.04 -23.15 -4.29
C GLU A 82 12.53 -22.92 -2.87
N LEU A 83 11.51 -22.06 -2.72
CA LEU A 83 10.82 -21.86 -1.44
C LEU A 83 10.18 -23.15 -0.92
N GLU A 84 9.54 -23.93 -1.80
CA GLU A 84 8.90 -25.20 -1.43
C GLU A 84 9.89 -26.30 -1.02
N ALA A 85 11.16 -26.18 -1.41
CA ALA A 85 12.22 -27.12 -1.06
C ALA A 85 12.84 -26.84 0.33
N MET A 86 12.60 -25.66 0.89
CA MET A 86 13.15 -25.22 2.19
C MET A 86 12.29 -25.70 3.36
N ALA A 87 12.86 -25.66 4.57
CA ALA A 87 12.06 -25.84 5.79
C ALA A 87 11.14 -24.61 5.99
N PRO A 88 9.95 -24.74 6.63
CA PRO A 88 8.97 -23.64 6.68
C PRO A 88 9.52 -22.29 7.17
N LEU A 89 10.29 -22.29 8.27
CA LEU A 89 10.90 -21.06 8.80
C LEU A 89 11.99 -20.51 7.89
N GLU A 90 12.78 -21.38 7.26
CA GLU A 90 13.82 -20.98 6.30
C GLU A 90 13.19 -20.38 5.03
N ALA A 91 12.11 -20.98 4.54
CA ALA A 91 11.34 -20.48 3.41
C ALA A 91 10.74 -19.09 3.70
N TYR A 92 10.17 -18.90 4.90
CA TYR A 92 9.65 -17.61 5.33
C TYR A 92 10.74 -16.53 5.37
N ILE A 93 11.85 -16.79 6.08
CA ILE A 93 12.95 -15.81 6.20
C ILE A 93 13.49 -15.47 4.81
N HIS A 94 13.75 -16.47 3.97
CA HIS A 94 14.26 -16.25 2.63
C HIS A 94 13.27 -15.47 1.75
N ALA A 95 11.98 -15.80 1.79
CA ALA A 95 10.96 -15.06 1.04
C ALA A 95 10.82 -13.61 1.51
N PHE A 96 11.00 -13.34 2.81
CA PHE A 96 10.96 -11.98 3.33
C PHE A 96 12.18 -11.18 2.88
N GLU A 97 13.40 -11.74 3.00
CA GLU A 97 14.64 -11.07 2.56
C GLU A 97 14.63 -10.78 1.05
N GLU A 98 14.23 -11.75 0.23
CA GLU A 98 14.10 -11.53 -1.23
C GLU A 98 12.97 -10.55 -1.56
N GLY A 99 11.89 -10.54 -0.76
CA GLY A 99 10.77 -9.62 -0.94
C GLY A 99 11.16 -8.17 -0.64
N ASP A 100 11.97 -7.95 0.39
CA ASP A 100 12.57 -6.65 0.72
C ASP A 100 13.46 -6.14 -0.43
N GLU A 101 14.38 -6.98 -0.91
CA GLU A 101 15.25 -6.64 -2.05
C GLU A 101 14.44 -6.27 -3.30
N LEU A 102 13.38 -7.03 -3.61
CA LEU A 102 12.47 -6.75 -4.73
C LEU A 102 11.70 -5.44 -4.53
N PHE A 103 11.25 -5.16 -3.30
CA PHE A 103 10.47 -3.97 -2.99
C PHE A 103 11.27 -2.67 -3.20
N GLU A 104 12.55 -2.68 -2.79
CA GLU A 104 13.45 -1.54 -2.92
C GLU A 104 14.10 -1.41 -4.30
N MET A 105 13.98 -2.44 -5.15
CA MET A 105 14.67 -2.48 -6.42
C MET A 105 14.18 -1.39 -7.38
N ASN A 106 15.13 -0.63 -7.92
CA ASN A 106 14.87 0.25 -9.06
C ASN A 106 14.93 -0.58 -10.34
N TYR A 107 13.78 -1.12 -10.74
CA TYR A 107 13.62 -1.89 -11.96
C TYR A 107 13.98 -1.05 -13.18
N ASN A 108 14.47 -1.71 -14.22
CA ASN A 108 14.88 -1.07 -15.46
C ASN A 108 14.30 -1.76 -16.69
N ALA A 109 14.61 -1.23 -17.86
CA ALA A 109 14.07 -1.68 -19.14
C ALA A 109 14.31 -3.16 -19.47
N LEU A 110 15.29 -3.80 -18.84
CA LEU A 110 15.64 -5.21 -18.99
C LEU A 110 14.85 -6.11 -18.03
N ASP A 111 14.26 -5.53 -16.98
CA ASP A 111 13.40 -6.23 -16.03
C ASP A 111 11.93 -6.21 -16.49
N GLY A 112 11.58 -5.41 -17.50
CA GLY A 112 10.21 -5.28 -18.02
C GLY A 112 9.46 -4.02 -17.55
N VAL A 113 10.10 -3.17 -16.74
CA VAL A 113 9.39 -2.06 -16.09
C VAL A 113 8.86 -1.00 -17.08
N GLY A 114 7.72 -0.42 -16.72
CA GLY A 114 7.01 0.59 -17.48
C GLY A 114 6.22 0.02 -18.67
N ALA A 115 5.80 0.89 -19.57
CA ALA A 115 5.10 0.47 -20.78
C ALA A 115 5.23 1.52 -21.90
N ASN A 116 4.81 1.21 -23.14
CA ASN A 116 4.85 2.20 -24.22
C ASN A 116 3.83 3.34 -24.04
N VAL A 117 4.27 4.44 -23.44
CA VAL A 117 3.47 5.64 -23.16
C VAL A 117 3.78 6.79 -24.12
N GLY A 118 4.42 6.51 -25.25
CA GLY A 118 4.65 7.47 -26.31
C GLY A 118 5.91 8.34 -26.14
N ASN A 119 6.39 8.93 -27.24
CA ASN A 119 7.60 9.77 -27.32
C ASN A 119 8.87 9.11 -26.73
N GLY A 120 9.03 7.80 -26.86
CA GLY A 120 10.20 7.08 -26.35
C GLY A 120 10.23 6.93 -24.82
N LYS A 121 9.10 7.12 -24.13
CA LYS A 121 8.99 7.04 -22.67
C LYS A 121 8.34 5.73 -22.22
N ARG A 122 8.73 5.28 -21.03
CA ARG A 122 8.18 4.12 -20.32
C ARG A 122 7.19 4.48 -19.21
N PHE A 123 7.34 5.66 -18.60
CA PHE A 123 6.55 6.09 -17.45
C PHE A 123 5.70 7.32 -17.70
N THR A 124 4.54 7.36 -17.04
CA THR A 124 3.58 8.46 -17.07
C THR A 124 2.67 8.36 -15.84
N SER A 125 2.50 9.44 -15.09
CA SER A 125 1.48 9.48 -14.03
C SER A 125 0.07 9.41 -14.60
N PHE A 126 -0.12 9.85 -15.85
CA PHE A 126 -1.44 9.87 -16.50
C PHE A 126 -1.63 8.66 -17.43
N PRO A 127 -2.74 7.92 -17.29
CA PRO A 127 -3.06 6.85 -18.21
C PRO A 127 -3.18 7.33 -19.67
N ARG A 128 -2.85 6.47 -20.65
CA ARG A 128 -2.73 6.86 -22.07
C ARG A 128 -3.70 6.13 -23.01
N PRO A 129 -5.04 6.24 -22.80
CA PRO A 129 -6.04 5.58 -23.64
C PRO A 129 -6.10 6.17 -25.06
N ASP A 130 -5.44 7.31 -25.29
CA ASP A 130 -5.26 7.93 -26.60
C ASP A 130 -4.28 7.17 -27.51
N LEU A 131 -3.36 6.38 -26.93
CA LEU A 131 -2.37 5.61 -27.68
C LEU A 131 -2.93 4.26 -28.13
N LYS A 132 -3.50 4.22 -29.33
CA LYS A 132 -4.24 3.05 -29.89
C LYS A 132 -3.50 2.29 -31.01
N GLY A 133 -2.20 2.53 -31.18
CA GLY A 133 -1.39 1.85 -32.21
C GLY A 133 -0.99 0.42 -31.81
N PRO A 134 -0.42 -0.38 -32.73
CA PRO A 134 0.22 -1.64 -32.34
C PRO A 134 1.22 -1.40 -31.20
N ASN A 135 1.23 -2.28 -30.21
CA ASN A 135 2.16 -2.23 -29.07
C ASN A 135 2.06 -0.94 -28.23
N ALA A 136 0.88 -0.33 -28.18
CA ALA A 136 0.64 0.91 -27.45
C ALA A 136 -0.07 0.65 -26.13
N TRP A 137 0.12 1.54 -25.14
CA TRP A 137 -0.48 1.43 -23.80
C TRP A 137 -1.96 1.01 -23.79
N ALA A 138 -2.80 1.55 -24.69
CA ALA A 138 -4.23 1.23 -24.67
C ALA A 138 -4.54 -0.22 -25.04
N ASN A 139 -3.60 -0.94 -25.63
CA ASN A 139 -3.76 -2.31 -26.11
C ASN A 139 -3.14 -3.36 -25.18
N ILE A 140 -2.50 -2.94 -24.08
CA ILE A 140 -1.94 -3.86 -23.08
C ILE A 140 -3.07 -4.69 -22.46
N LEU A 141 -2.77 -5.98 -22.27
CA LEU A 141 -3.64 -6.93 -21.59
C LEU A 141 -2.91 -7.56 -20.38
N PRO A 142 -3.60 -7.73 -19.24
CA PRO A 142 -4.88 -7.13 -18.87
C PRO A 142 -4.85 -5.60 -18.96
N HIS A 143 -6.01 -4.98 -19.17
CA HIS A 143 -6.08 -3.54 -19.32
C HIS A 143 -5.61 -2.81 -18.06
N ARG A 144 -4.71 -1.84 -18.26
CA ARG A 144 -4.24 -1.00 -17.17
C ARG A 144 -5.20 0.13 -16.86
N THR A 145 -5.37 0.43 -15.57
CA THR A 145 -6.18 1.56 -15.07
C THR A 145 -5.33 2.80 -14.85
N THR A 146 -4.07 2.61 -14.50
CA THR A 146 -3.10 3.68 -14.22
C THR A 146 -2.03 3.75 -15.32
N GLY A 147 -1.35 4.89 -15.40
CA GLY A 147 -0.09 4.92 -16.14
C GLY A 147 1.01 4.34 -15.25
N PRO A 148 1.98 3.58 -15.80
CA PRO A 148 3.12 3.15 -15.02
C PRO A 148 3.85 4.39 -14.49
N ASN A 149 3.82 4.59 -13.19
CA ASN A 149 4.12 5.85 -12.51
C ASN A 149 5.39 5.77 -11.66
N GLY A 150 5.81 4.57 -11.27
CA GLY A 150 7.05 4.32 -10.55
C GLY A 150 7.88 3.22 -11.20
N ASP A 151 9.18 3.22 -10.92
CA ASP A 151 10.13 2.18 -11.30
C ASP A 151 10.55 1.30 -10.12
N SER A 152 9.92 1.47 -8.95
CA SER A 152 10.09 0.66 -7.74
C SER A 152 8.88 0.81 -6.81
N CYS A 153 8.61 -0.17 -5.95
CA CYS A 153 7.55 -0.05 -4.94
C CYS A 153 7.86 1.08 -3.95
N ILE A 154 9.12 1.14 -3.48
CA ILE A 154 9.58 2.17 -2.55
C ILE A 154 9.46 3.60 -3.11
N SER A 155 9.42 3.80 -4.43
CA SER A 155 9.21 5.15 -5.01
C SER A 155 7.90 5.81 -4.58
N CYS A 156 6.87 5.01 -4.28
CA CYS A 156 5.55 5.48 -3.81
C CYS A 156 5.29 5.19 -2.33
N HIS A 157 6.07 4.30 -1.70
CA HIS A 157 5.89 3.84 -0.32
C HIS A 157 7.15 4.13 0.51
N ASN A 158 7.42 5.41 0.80
CA ASN A 158 8.68 5.84 1.44
C ASN A 158 8.53 6.93 2.50
N VAL A 159 7.29 7.37 2.82
CA VAL A 159 7.07 8.46 3.78
C VAL A 159 6.36 7.95 5.03
N PRO A 160 6.89 8.22 6.25
CA PRO A 160 8.15 8.94 6.54
C PRO A 160 9.39 8.04 6.48
N VAL A 161 9.18 6.74 6.38
CA VAL A 161 10.18 5.67 6.32
C VAL A 161 9.82 4.73 5.17
N ALA A 162 10.70 3.78 4.84
CA ALA A 162 10.38 2.69 3.92
C ALA A 162 9.05 2.00 4.31
N ASP A 163 8.33 1.51 3.30
CA ASP A 163 7.01 0.86 3.42
C ASP A 163 5.88 1.78 3.92
N GLY A 164 6.18 3.06 4.07
CA GLY A 164 5.26 4.11 4.44
C GLY A 164 4.26 4.47 3.34
N GLY A 165 3.58 5.60 3.53
CA GLY A 165 2.70 6.17 2.51
C GLY A 165 3.46 6.96 1.45
N GLY A 166 2.74 7.43 0.44
CA GLY A 166 3.22 8.36 -0.57
C GLY A 166 2.85 9.81 -0.28
N GLY A 167 3.67 10.76 -0.74
CA GLY A 167 3.30 12.17 -0.75
C GLY A 167 2.36 12.52 -1.90
N VAL A 168 1.93 13.79 -1.99
CA VAL A 168 1.03 14.27 -3.07
C VAL A 168 1.59 13.99 -4.48
N ASN A 169 2.91 14.01 -4.64
CA ASN A 169 3.52 13.77 -5.95
C ASN A 169 3.49 12.30 -6.36
N ASP A 170 3.22 11.41 -5.41
CA ASP A 170 3.20 9.96 -5.58
C ASP A 170 1.77 9.45 -5.73
N ASN A 171 0.78 10.37 -5.72
CA ASN A 171 -0.61 10.06 -6.01
C ASN A 171 -0.75 9.45 -7.42
N VAL A 172 -1.48 8.34 -7.50
CA VAL A 172 -1.70 7.61 -8.74
C VAL A 172 -2.95 8.13 -9.44
N ILE A 173 -2.85 8.39 -10.75
CA ILE A 173 -4.01 8.81 -11.55
C ILE A 173 -4.59 7.59 -12.26
N ARG A 174 -5.85 7.28 -11.95
CA ARG A 174 -6.55 6.10 -12.46
C ARG A 174 -7.67 6.51 -13.41
N MET A 175 -8.00 5.66 -14.37
CA MET A 175 -9.21 5.74 -15.18
C MET A 175 -10.15 4.58 -14.86
N ASP A 176 -11.40 4.67 -15.35
CA ASP A 176 -12.34 3.54 -15.36
C ASP A 176 -11.71 2.31 -16.05
N PRO A 177 -11.53 1.18 -15.32
CA PRO A 177 -10.97 -0.06 -15.88
C PRO A 177 -11.71 -0.56 -17.12
N GLU A 178 -13.04 -0.41 -17.13
CA GLU A 178 -13.89 -0.83 -18.24
C GLU A 178 -13.92 0.19 -19.39
N ARG A 179 -13.33 1.37 -19.17
CA ARG A 179 -13.28 2.50 -20.12
C ARG A 179 -14.67 2.93 -20.61
N LYS A 180 -15.70 2.72 -19.79
CA LYS A 180 -17.10 3.11 -20.06
C LYS A 180 -17.33 4.57 -19.71
N GLN A 181 -16.64 5.07 -18.68
CA GLN A 181 -16.72 6.42 -18.17
C GLN A 181 -15.50 7.24 -18.60
N LYS A 182 -15.69 8.56 -18.69
CA LYS A 182 -14.61 9.52 -19.01
C LYS A 182 -14.24 10.26 -17.74
N GLY A 183 -12.96 10.49 -17.54
CA GLY A 183 -12.44 11.21 -16.40
C GLY A 183 -11.22 10.49 -15.85
N PHE A 184 -10.71 11.02 -14.75
CA PHE A 184 -9.69 10.37 -13.95
C PHE A 184 -10.02 10.56 -12.47
N ILE A 185 -9.57 9.63 -11.66
CA ILE A 185 -9.54 9.76 -10.21
C ILE A 185 -8.08 9.79 -9.76
N GLU A 186 -7.84 10.41 -8.62
CA GLU A 186 -6.52 10.53 -8.00
C GLU A 186 -6.54 9.73 -6.69
N ARG A 187 -5.51 8.91 -6.45
CA ARG A 187 -5.40 8.08 -5.25
C ARG A 187 -4.06 8.29 -4.56
N GLN A 188 -4.10 8.58 -3.28
CA GLN A 188 -2.91 8.58 -2.44
C GLN A 188 -2.48 7.13 -2.16
N SER A 189 -1.17 6.91 -2.07
CA SER A 189 -0.58 5.59 -1.79
C SER A 189 -0.57 5.34 -0.28
N PRO A 190 -1.38 4.40 0.24
CA PRO A 190 -1.42 4.11 1.68
C PRO A 190 -0.13 3.44 2.14
N HIS A 191 0.12 3.40 3.45
CA HIS A 191 1.24 2.63 4.00
C HIS A 191 0.95 1.13 4.00
N LEU A 192 2.00 0.31 4.11
CA LEU A 192 1.90 -1.16 4.02
C LEU A 192 2.06 -1.89 5.36
N PHE A 193 2.33 -1.16 6.44
CA PHE A 193 2.48 -1.72 7.79
C PHE A 193 1.27 -2.56 8.24
N GLY A 194 1.54 -3.79 8.69
CA GLY A 194 0.54 -4.69 9.29
C GLY A 194 -0.46 -5.33 8.32
N MET A 195 -0.22 -5.32 7.00
CA MET A 195 -1.16 -5.85 6.00
C MET A 195 -1.59 -7.30 6.26
N GLY A 196 -0.69 -8.17 6.73
CA GLY A 196 -1.03 -9.57 7.03
C GLY A 196 -2.09 -9.71 8.13
N ALA A 197 -1.99 -8.89 9.18
CA ALA A 197 -2.98 -8.87 10.25
C ALA A 197 -4.34 -8.35 9.77
N VAL A 198 -4.33 -7.32 8.93
CA VAL A 198 -5.55 -6.79 8.30
C VAL A 198 -6.26 -7.86 7.47
N GLN A 199 -5.51 -8.65 6.70
CA GLN A 199 -6.09 -9.78 5.95
C GLN A 199 -6.68 -10.83 6.89
N LEU A 200 -5.98 -11.22 7.97
CA LEU A 200 -6.50 -12.21 8.92
C LEU A 200 -7.79 -11.75 9.60
N VAL A 201 -7.89 -10.47 9.95
CA VAL A 201 -9.15 -9.88 10.45
C VAL A 201 -10.27 -10.07 9.42
N ALA A 202 -10.01 -9.72 8.15
CA ALA A 202 -10.98 -9.86 7.07
C ALA A 202 -11.39 -11.34 6.83
N GLU A 203 -10.44 -12.27 6.88
CA GLU A 203 -10.69 -13.72 6.74
C GLU A 203 -11.65 -14.23 7.82
N GLU A 204 -11.40 -13.87 9.09
CA GLU A 204 -12.27 -14.25 10.20
C GLU A 204 -13.64 -13.60 10.10
N MET A 205 -13.72 -12.31 9.73
CA MET A 205 -15.01 -11.64 9.52
C MET A 205 -15.82 -12.28 8.39
N THR A 206 -15.18 -12.61 7.27
CA THR A 206 -15.83 -13.32 6.17
C THR A 206 -16.34 -14.69 6.60
N THR A 207 -15.56 -15.41 7.41
CA THR A 207 -15.97 -16.70 7.98
C THR A 207 -17.22 -16.55 8.85
N GLU A 208 -17.26 -15.54 9.71
CA GLU A 208 -18.43 -15.23 10.56
C GLU A 208 -19.68 -14.92 9.71
N LEU A 209 -19.54 -14.07 8.68
CA LEU A 209 -20.65 -13.69 7.80
C LEU A 209 -21.18 -14.86 6.96
N HIS A 210 -20.28 -15.68 6.41
CA HIS A 210 -20.67 -16.88 5.66
C HIS A 210 -21.36 -17.89 6.58
N THR A 211 -20.89 -18.03 7.82
CA THR A 211 -21.52 -18.90 8.82
C THR A 211 -22.95 -18.44 9.11
N LEU A 212 -23.17 -17.13 9.37
CA LEU A 212 -24.51 -16.58 9.60
C LEU A 212 -25.46 -16.85 8.42
N ARG A 213 -24.97 -16.67 7.18
CA ARG A 213 -25.74 -16.99 5.97
C ARG A 213 -26.09 -18.48 5.91
N ASP A 214 -25.10 -19.36 6.08
CA ASP A 214 -25.28 -20.79 5.90
C ASP A 214 -26.17 -21.39 7.01
N GLU A 215 -26.07 -20.89 8.24
CA GLU A 215 -26.97 -21.23 9.35
C GLU A 215 -28.42 -20.80 9.05
N ALA A 216 -28.62 -19.58 8.54
CA ALA A 216 -29.94 -19.09 8.16
C ALA A 216 -30.56 -19.90 7.00
N ILE A 217 -29.76 -20.34 6.03
CA ILE A 217 -30.21 -21.25 4.96
C ILE A 217 -30.67 -22.59 5.57
N ASN A 218 -29.85 -23.18 6.44
CA ASN A 218 -30.17 -24.44 7.09
C ASN A 218 -31.43 -24.35 7.96
N GLU A 219 -31.60 -23.25 8.70
CA GLU A 219 -32.79 -22.98 9.52
C GLU A 219 -34.03 -22.81 8.65
N SER A 220 -33.97 -21.99 7.60
CA SER A 220 -35.10 -21.75 6.71
C SER A 220 -35.54 -23.04 6.01
N CYS A 221 -34.61 -23.85 5.51
CA CYS A 221 -34.92 -25.15 4.90
C CYS A 221 -35.53 -26.15 5.89
N SER A 222 -35.07 -26.15 7.14
CA SER A 222 -35.56 -27.08 8.16
C SER A 222 -36.94 -26.69 8.70
N SER A 223 -37.19 -25.40 8.85
CA SER A 223 -38.46 -24.85 9.37
C SER A 223 -39.54 -24.70 8.29
N GLY A 224 -39.15 -24.54 7.03
CA GLY A 224 -40.05 -24.21 5.92
C GLY A 224 -40.58 -22.77 5.99
N THR A 225 -39.88 -21.88 6.72
CA THR A 225 -40.24 -20.47 6.87
C THR A 225 -39.07 -19.57 6.51
N ASP A 226 -39.39 -18.40 5.95
CA ASP A 226 -38.40 -17.37 5.66
C ASP A 226 -37.79 -16.86 6.97
N THR A 227 -36.47 -16.67 6.98
CA THR A 227 -35.69 -16.23 8.13
C THR A 227 -34.96 -14.94 7.77
N THR A 228 -34.93 -13.98 8.68
CA THR A 228 -34.14 -12.75 8.52
C THR A 228 -33.05 -12.76 9.59
N VAL A 229 -31.80 -12.62 9.15
CA VAL A 229 -30.64 -12.61 10.05
C VAL A 229 -29.85 -11.31 9.86
N ALA A 230 -29.53 -10.66 10.98
CA ALA A 230 -28.63 -9.53 10.99
C ALA A 230 -27.21 -10.02 10.72
N LEU A 231 -26.51 -9.36 9.81
CA LEU A 231 -25.12 -9.63 9.52
C LEU A 231 -24.24 -8.80 10.43
N SER A 232 -23.45 -9.46 11.26
CA SER A 232 -22.43 -8.81 12.06
C SER A 232 -21.21 -9.68 12.20
N ALA A 233 -20.03 -9.08 12.11
CA ALA A 233 -18.77 -9.77 12.35
C ALA A 233 -17.82 -8.86 13.14
N LYS A 234 -17.12 -9.43 14.13
CA LYS A 234 -16.22 -8.69 15.04
C LYS A 234 -16.80 -7.37 15.59
N GLY A 235 -18.11 -7.34 15.85
CA GLY A 235 -18.83 -6.16 16.38
C GLY A 235 -19.26 -5.13 15.32
N VAL A 236 -18.91 -5.32 14.06
CA VAL A 236 -19.29 -4.47 12.92
C VAL A 236 -20.57 -5.00 12.29
N SER A 237 -21.54 -4.13 11.99
CA SER A 237 -22.81 -4.51 11.34
C SER A 237 -22.75 -4.27 9.83
N PHE A 238 -23.19 -5.28 9.07
CA PHE A 238 -23.24 -5.28 7.60
C PHE A 238 -24.68 -5.37 7.08
N GLY A 239 -25.65 -4.87 7.87
CA GLY A 239 -27.07 -4.91 7.55
C GLY A 239 -27.71 -6.26 7.85
N GLU A 240 -28.56 -6.75 6.95
CA GLU A 240 -29.29 -8.01 7.13
C GLU A 240 -29.52 -8.74 5.80
N ILE A 241 -29.76 -10.05 5.88
CA ILE A 241 -30.22 -10.86 4.75
C ILE A 241 -31.54 -11.54 5.08
N SER A 242 -32.38 -11.68 4.07
CA SER A 242 -33.60 -12.48 4.15
C SER A 242 -33.41 -13.78 3.36
N VAL A 243 -33.60 -14.90 4.03
CA VAL A 243 -33.31 -16.23 3.53
C VAL A 243 -34.58 -17.06 3.48
N SER A 244 -34.86 -17.59 2.29
CA SER A 244 -35.76 -18.72 2.07
C SER A 244 -34.93 -19.96 1.72
N CYS A 245 -35.52 -21.15 1.72
CA CYS A 245 -34.75 -22.37 1.44
C CYS A 245 -34.08 -22.39 0.06
N ASP A 246 -34.67 -21.73 -0.94
CA ASP A 246 -34.18 -21.75 -2.33
C ASP A 246 -33.48 -20.44 -2.74
N GLU A 247 -33.59 -19.37 -1.95
CA GLU A 247 -33.16 -18.02 -2.33
C GLU A 247 -32.70 -17.20 -1.12
N VAL A 248 -31.59 -16.46 -1.30
CA VAL A 248 -31.09 -15.45 -0.34
C VAL A 248 -31.22 -14.08 -0.98
N ASN A 249 -31.89 -13.16 -0.28
CA ASN A 249 -31.98 -11.75 -0.64
C ASN A 249 -30.90 -10.95 0.12
N TYR A 250 -30.08 -10.22 -0.65
CA TYR A 250 -28.97 -9.39 -0.18
C TYR A 250 -29.22 -7.88 -0.32
N ASP A 251 -30.44 -7.44 -0.62
CA ASP A 251 -30.78 -6.03 -0.89
C ASP A 251 -30.50 -5.11 0.31
N ASN A 252 -30.47 -5.66 1.53
CA ASN A 252 -30.19 -4.95 2.77
C ASN A 252 -28.76 -5.21 3.31
N VAL A 253 -27.86 -5.77 2.49
CA VAL A 253 -26.43 -5.84 2.84
C VAL A 253 -25.82 -4.46 2.68
N GLU A 254 -25.04 -4.06 3.67
CA GLU A 254 -24.37 -2.77 3.70
C GLU A 254 -22.86 -2.92 3.71
N GLY A 255 -22.17 -2.12 2.90
CA GLY A 255 -20.71 -2.02 2.93
C GLY A 255 -19.93 -3.21 2.38
N LEU A 256 -20.61 -4.23 1.83
CA LEU A 256 -20.02 -5.42 1.22
C LEU A 256 -20.69 -5.76 -0.11
N ASP A 257 -20.01 -6.58 -0.91
CA ASP A 257 -20.59 -7.21 -2.08
C ASP A 257 -21.48 -8.41 -1.66
N THR A 258 -22.33 -8.89 -2.57
CA THR A 258 -23.29 -9.98 -2.28
C THR A 258 -22.64 -11.33 -1.99
N ASP A 259 -21.33 -11.45 -2.19
CA ASP A 259 -20.56 -12.63 -1.79
C ASP A 259 -20.17 -12.64 -0.31
N LEU A 260 -20.46 -11.54 0.42
CA LEU A 260 -20.16 -11.36 1.84
C LEU A 260 -18.66 -11.49 2.17
N VAL A 261 -17.78 -11.26 1.20
CA VAL A 261 -16.33 -11.25 1.43
C VAL A 261 -15.88 -9.86 1.83
N VAL A 262 -15.26 -9.76 3.00
CA VAL A 262 -14.64 -8.52 3.51
C VAL A 262 -13.33 -8.29 2.76
N ARG A 263 -13.26 -7.21 1.99
CA ARG A 263 -12.11 -6.86 1.15
C ARG A 263 -11.38 -5.67 1.76
N PRO A 264 -10.19 -5.87 2.36
CA PRO A 264 -9.58 -4.83 3.18
C PRO A 264 -8.60 -3.93 2.42
N PHE A 265 -8.36 -4.17 1.13
CA PHE A 265 -7.33 -3.46 0.37
C PHE A 265 -7.92 -2.55 -0.72
N GLU A 266 -7.17 -1.48 -1.00
CA GLU A 266 -7.56 -0.31 -1.81
C GLU A 266 -8.64 0.57 -1.14
N TRP A 267 -8.68 1.84 -1.52
CA TRP A 267 -9.61 2.84 -0.96
C TRP A 267 -11.10 2.51 -1.09
N LYS A 268 -11.46 1.63 -2.05
CA LYS A 268 -12.83 1.15 -2.27
C LYS A 268 -13.06 -0.26 -1.73
N GLY A 269 -12.04 -0.91 -1.15
CA GLY A 269 -12.10 -2.30 -0.70
C GLY A 269 -12.38 -3.25 -1.86
N LEU A 270 -11.60 -3.18 -2.94
CA LEU A 270 -11.83 -4.00 -4.15
C LEU A 270 -11.02 -5.30 -4.15
N THR A 271 -9.94 -5.33 -3.38
CA THR A 271 -8.99 -6.44 -3.35
C THR A 271 -9.06 -7.15 -2.00
N GLY A 272 -9.15 -8.49 -2.06
CA GLY A 272 -9.37 -9.33 -0.88
C GLY A 272 -8.10 -9.69 -0.11
N PHE A 273 -6.98 -9.93 -0.79
CA PHE A 273 -5.78 -10.53 -0.19
C PHE A 273 -4.49 -9.89 -0.72
N VAL A 274 -3.42 -9.98 0.06
CA VAL A 274 -2.13 -9.29 -0.18
C VAL A 274 -1.54 -9.70 -1.53
N ARG A 275 -1.55 -10.99 -1.90
CA ARG A 275 -1.02 -11.44 -3.20
C ARG A 275 -1.71 -10.77 -4.39
N ALA A 276 -3.04 -10.67 -4.36
CA ALA A 276 -3.79 -9.99 -5.41
C ALA A 276 -3.46 -8.50 -5.47
N PHE A 277 -3.25 -7.85 -4.32
CA PHE A 277 -2.81 -6.46 -4.24
C PHE A 277 -1.41 -6.28 -4.85
N VAL A 278 -0.44 -7.10 -4.46
CA VAL A 278 0.95 -7.07 -4.96
C VAL A 278 0.99 -7.26 -6.48
N ARG A 279 0.33 -8.31 -6.98
CA ARG A 279 0.21 -8.57 -8.42
C ARG A 279 -0.44 -7.39 -9.15
N GLY A 280 -1.49 -6.82 -8.55
CA GLY A 280 -2.19 -5.66 -9.08
C GLY A 280 -1.27 -4.43 -9.15
N ALA A 281 -0.55 -4.12 -8.07
CA ALA A 281 0.36 -2.98 -8.02
C ALA A 281 1.52 -3.10 -9.03
N ALA A 282 2.13 -4.28 -9.15
CA ALA A 282 3.15 -4.52 -10.17
C ALA A 282 2.61 -4.25 -11.59
N HIS A 283 1.44 -4.78 -11.92
CA HIS A 283 0.81 -4.62 -13.24
C HIS A 283 0.15 -3.27 -13.47
N GLN A 284 -0.25 -2.52 -12.46
CA GLN A 284 -0.85 -1.21 -12.70
C GLN A 284 0.20 -0.11 -12.63
N GLU A 285 0.94 -0.08 -11.52
CA GLU A 285 1.76 1.06 -11.13
C GLU A 285 3.19 0.95 -11.65
N LEU A 286 3.81 -0.24 -11.63
CA LEU A 286 5.20 -0.37 -12.07
C LEU A 286 5.34 -0.51 -13.58
N GLY A 287 4.35 -1.10 -14.24
CA GLY A 287 4.55 -1.52 -15.62
C GLY A 287 4.83 -3.01 -15.78
N MET A 288 4.88 -3.80 -14.70
CA MET A 288 5.44 -5.15 -14.78
C MET A 288 4.40 -6.28 -14.78
N GLN A 289 4.57 -7.29 -15.62
CA GLN A 289 3.65 -8.42 -15.77
C GLN A 289 4.14 -9.68 -15.08
N ALA A 290 3.44 -10.08 -14.01
CA ALA A 290 3.69 -11.34 -13.35
C ALA A 290 3.29 -12.54 -14.22
N THR A 291 4.05 -13.63 -14.14
CA THR A 291 3.79 -14.88 -14.86
C THR A 291 2.43 -15.48 -14.49
N GLU A 292 1.99 -15.33 -13.25
CA GLU A 292 0.64 -15.72 -12.83
C GLU A 292 -0.48 -14.86 -13.45
N LEU A 293 -0.18 -13.65 -13.92
CA LEU A 293 -1.15 -12.77 -14.57
C LEU A 293 -1.31 -13.04 -16.07
N VAL A 294 -0.19 -13.27 -16.77
CA VAL A 294 -0.16 -13.35 -18.25
C VAL A 294 0.43 -14.65 -18.83
N GLY A 295 1.03 -15.51 -18.02
CA GLY A 295 1.76 -16.69 -18.48
C GLY A 295 3.07 -16.31 -19.19
N ASP A 296 3.43 -17.04 -20.25
CA ASP A 296 4.64 -16.80 -21.05
C ASP A 296 4.45 -15.74 -22.15
N GLU A 297 3.41 -14.91 -22.06
CA GLU A 297 3.02 -13.95 -23.10
C GLU A 297 3.56 -12.55 -22.80
N ASP A 298 4.25 -11.93 -23.76
CA ASP A 298 4.62 -10.49 -23.77
C ASP A 298 3.36 -9.65 -24.10
N SER A 299 2.50 -9.45 -23.09
CA SER A 299 1.16 -8.88 -23.28
C SER A 299 1.13 -7.36 -23.21
N ASP A 300 2.23 -6.72 -22.82
CA ASP A 300 2.41 -5.27 -22.87
C ASP A 300 3.39 -4.77 -23.93
N PHE A 301 4.00 -5.72 -24.66
CA PHE A 301 4.79 -5.50 -25.86
C PHE A 301 6.06 -4.71 -25.57
N ASP A 302 6.80 -5.13 -24.56
CA ASP A 302 8.08 -4.54 -24.20
C ASP A 302 9.28 -5.46 -24.52
N SER A 303 9.00 -6.67 -25.03
CA SER A 303 9.93 -7.75 -25.38
C SER A 303 10.56 -8.49 -24.20
N ILE A 304 10.09 -8.24 -22.99
CA ILE A 304 10.38 -9.04 -21.82
C ILE A 304 9.17 -9.96 -21.56
N THR A 305 9.45 -11.14 -21.02
CA THR A 305 8.44 -12.11 -20.58
C THR A 305 8.92 -12.65 -19.24
N ASN A 306 8.01 -13.14 -18.39
CA ASN A 306 8.36 -13.62 -17.06
C ASN A 306 9.09 -12.54 -16.25
N GLU A 307 8.51 -11.34 -16.20
CA GLU A 307 9.10 -10.18 -15.53
C GLU A 307 9.07 -10.31 -14.01
N LEU A 308 8.03 -10.97 -13.47
CA LEU A 308 7.97 -11.43 -12.09
C LEU A 308 7.46 -12.87 -12.08
N SER A 309 8.28 -13.77 -11.57
CA SER A 309 7.93 -15.18 -11.41
C SER A 309 6.89 -15.38 -10.28
N VAL A 310 6.35 -16.59 -10.17
CA VAL A 310 5.43 -16.95 -9.07
C VAL A 310 6.12 -16.81 -7.70
N GLY A 311 7.41 -17.14 -7.60
CA GLY A 311 8.15 -17.01 -6.35
C GLY A 311 8.49 -15.56 -6.02
N ASP A 312 8.78 -14.71 -7.01
CA ASP A 312 8.96 -13.25 -6.78
C ASP A 312 7.68 -12.64 -6.18
N ILE A 313 6.51 -12.99 -6.72
CA ILE A 313 5.22 -12.52 -6.16
C ILE A 313 4.99 -13.10 -4.76
N THR A 314 5.38 -14.35 -4.49
CA THR A 314 5.31 -14.93 -3.15
C THR A 314 6.20 -14.19 -2.16
N ALA A 315 7.43 -13.85 -2.55
CA ALA A 315 8.37 -13.07 -1.72
C ALA A 315 7.83 -11.68 -1.40
N LEU A 316 7.42 -10.92 -2.42
CA LEU A 316 6.77 -9.60 -2.23
C LEU A 316 5.51 -9.68 -1.37
N THR A 317 4.73 -10.76 -1.50
CA THR A 317 3.53 -10.99 -0.67
C THR A 317 3.89 -11.24 0.79
N ILE A 318 4.89 -12.09 1.05
CA ILE A 318 5.37 -12.39 2.40
C ILE A 318 5.95 -11.13 3.04
N TYR A 319 6.79 -10.39 2.32
CA TYR A 319 7.37 -9.13 2.78
C TYR A 319 6.28 -8.13 3.20
N ASN A 320 5.34 -7.82 2.30
CA ASN A 320 4.24 -6.88 2.61
C ASN A 320 3.34 -7.39 3.75
N ALA A 321 3.03 -8.68 3.80
CA ALA A 321 2.18 -9.23 4.85
C ALA A 321 2.86 -9.20 6.24
N ALA A 322 4.17 -9.41 6.28
CA ALA A 322 4.96 -9.52 7.51
C ALA A 322 5.55 -8.19 8.00
N GLN A 323 5.23 -7.08 7.33
CA GLN A 323 5.53 -5.74 7.82
C GLN A 323 5.05 -5.55 9.27
N PRO A 324 5.83 -4.89 10.13
CA PRO A 324 5.47 -4.68 11.52
C PRO A 324 4.17 -3.87 11.63
N ARG A 325 3.47 -3.98 12.77
CA ARG A 325 2.35 -3.06 13.02
C ARG A 325 2.88 -1.64 13.25
N PRO A 326 2.09 -0.60 12.93
CA PRO A 326 2.34 0.74 13.44
C PRO A 326 2.42 0.77 14.97
N VAL A 327 3.11 1.79 15.49
CA VAL A 327 3.35 1.98 16.93
C VAL A 327 2.82 3.34 17.39
N THR A 328 2.94 3.62 18.67
CA THR A 328 2.58 4.92 19.25
C THR A 328 3.80 5.70 19.70
N LYS A 329 3.73 7.04 19.71
CA LYS A 329 4.75 7.89 20.35
C LYS A 329 4.90 7.56 21.84
N ILE A 330 3.83 7.14 22.51
CA ILE A 330 3.89 6.64 23.90
C ILE A 330 4.76 5.39 24.01
N GLU A 331 4.59 4.40 23.12
CA GLU A 331 5.44 3.22 23.08
C GLU A 331 6.90 3.57 22.81
N LEU A 332 7.17 4.41 21.80
CA LEU A 332 8.52 4.88 21.50
C LEU A 332 9.17 5.61 22.68
N ASN A 333 8.40 6.44 23.40
CA ASN A 333 8.87 7.12 24.61
C ASN A 333 9.27 6.13 25.72
N SER A 334 8.67 4.95 25.78
CA SER A 334 9.00 3.91 26.77
C SER A 334 10.34 3.21 26.49
N VAL A 335 10.80 3.23 25.24
CA VAL A 335 12.08 2.67 24.78
C VAL A 335 13.06 3.75 24.34
N ILE A 336 12.89 4.98 24.83
CA ILE A 336 13.68 6.14 24.39
C ILE A 336 15.21 5.93 24.47
N ASP A 337 15.67 5.13 25.43
CA ASP A 337 17.10 4.81 25.60
C ASP A 337 17.67 3.95 24.46
N SER A 338 16.83 3.27 23.67
CA SER A 338 17.25 2.53 22.47
C SER A 338 17.14 3.35 21.18
N LEU A 339 16.57 4.55 21.23
CA LEU A 339 16.40 5.43 20.07
C LEU A 339 17.61 6.37 19.92
N THR A 340 18.03 6.60 18.68
CA THR A 340 19.01 7.62 18.33
C THR A 340 18.49 9.04 18.58
N GLU A 341 19.38 10.03 18.68
CA GLU A 341 18.98 11.43 18.83
C GLU A 341 18.11 11.92 17.65
N GLU A 342 18.38 11.42 16.44
CA GLU A 342 17.62 11.75 15.22
C GLU A 342 16.20 11.16 15.23
N GLU A 343 16.06 9.91 15.67
CA GLU A 343 14.73 9.31 15.87
C GLU A 343 13.94 10.05 16.95
N GLN A 344 14.58 10.39 18.08
CA GLN A 344 13.93 11.16 19.13
C GLN A 344 13.44 12.53 18.62
N GLU A 345 14.26 13.25 17.83
CA GLU A 345 13.86 14.52 17.22
C GLU A 345 12.71 14.33 16.21
N THR A 346 12.80 13.30 15.36
CA THR A 346 11.79 12.99 14.33
C THR A 346 10.41 12.74 14.93
N TYR A 347 10.34 12.01 16.04
CA TYR A 347 9.08 11.66 16.71
C TYR A 347 8.66 12.63 17.82
N GLY A 348 9.47 13.65 18.11
CA GLY A 348 9.17 14.65 19.15
C GLY A 348 9.27 14.10 20.58
N LEU A 349 10.30 13.32 20.87
CA LEU A 349 10.54 12.66 22.15
C LEU A 349 11.64 13.37 22.96
N PRO A 350 11.66 13.28 24.31
CA PRO A 350 10.68 12.61 25.17
C PRO A 350 9.35 13.37 25.27
N LEU A 351 8.27 12.63 25.51
CA LEU A 351 6.97 13.19 25.84
C LEU A 351 6.94 13.65 27.30
N SER A 352 6.35 14.82 27.55
CA SER A 352 6.03 15.30 28.89
C SER A 352 4.74 14.69 29.43
N ASP A 353 4.56 14.70 30.76
CA ASP A 353 3.32 14.24 31.42
C ASP A 353 2.06 14.94 30.88
N ALA A 354 2.19 16.20 30.45
CA ALA A 354 1.08 16.96 29.90
C ALA A 354 0.71 16.50 28.47
N GLU A 355 1.70 16.12 27.66
CA GLU A 355 1.48 15.56 26.32
C GLU A 355 0.86 14.17 26.40
N ILE A 356 1.35 13.32 27.30
CA ILE A 356 0.76 12.00 27.56
C ILE A 356 -0.71 12.14 27.99
N ALA A 357 -1.01 13.02 28.95
CA ALA A 357 -2.38 13.27 29.37
C ALA A 357 -3.27 13.83 28.25
N SER A 358 -2.72 14.65 27.35
CA SER A 358 -3.44 15.17 26.18
C SER A 358 -3.80 14.04 25.20
N ILE A 359 -2.87 13.13 24.92
CA ILE A 359 -3.10 11.94 24.08
C ILE A 359 -4.19 11.04 24.68
N GLU A 360 -4.11 10.74 25.98
CA GLU A 360 -5.10 9.90 26.67
C GLU A 360 -6.50 10.54 26.67
N ASN A 361 -6.59 11.86 26.87
CA ASN A 361 -7.86 12.59 26.76
C ASN A 361 -8.41 12.56 25.33
N GLY A 362 -7.54 12.69 24.33
CA GLY A 362 -7.89 12.63 22.92
C GLY A 362 -8.49 11.30 22.51
N GLU A 363 -7.91 10.19 22.97
CA GLU A 363 -8.42 8.83 22.75
C GLU A 363 -9.81 8.64 23.37
N ALA A 364 -10.01 9.12 24.60
CA ALA A 364 -11.31 9.10 25.24
C ALA A 364 -12.35 9.95 24.48
N LEU A 365 -11.94 11.13 24.00
CA LEU A 365 -12.78 12.00 23.19
C LEU A 365 -13.17 11.34 21.87
N PHE A 366 -12.22 10.73 21.17
CA PHE A 366 -12.41 10.01 19.91
C PHE A 366 -13.57 9.02 19.99
N SER A 367 -13.60 8.23 21.06
CA SER A 367 -14.69 7.28 21.32
C SER A 367 -15.99 8.02 21.68
N SER A 368 -15.92 9.03 22.53
CA SER A 368 -17.10 9.74 23.04
C SER A 368 -17.90 10.52 21.98
N ILE A 369 -17.21 11.05 20.95
CA ILE A 369 -17.82 11.83 19.87
C ILE A 369 -18.28 10.95 18.70
N GLY A 370 -18.11 9.63 18.80
CA GLY A 370 -18.57 8.67 17.80
C GLY A 370 -17.62 8.46 16.62
N CYS A 371 -16.35 8.84 16.69
CA CYS A 371 -15.37 8.46 15.64
C CYS A 371 -15.16 6.94 15.62
N ALA A 372 -15.15 6.32 16.82
CA ALA A 372 -14.97 4.89 17.01
C ALA A 372 -16.11 4.00 16.46
N SER A 373 -17.20 4.57 15.93
CA SER A 373 -18.29 3.77 15.34
C SER A 373 -17.91 3.13 14.00
N CYS A 374 -17.00 3.77 13.26
CA CYS A 374 -16.40 3.24 12.03
C CYS A 374 -14.91 2.95 12.26
N HIS A 375 -14.21 3.84 12.98
CA HIS A 375 -12.80 3.63 13.33
C HIS A 375 -12.66 2.80 14.62
N SER A 376 -13.11 1.55 14.59
CA SER A 376 -13.08 0.66 15.75
C SER A 376 -11.64 0.52 16.29
N PRO A 377 -11.37 0.84 17.57
CA PRO A 377 -10.00 0.93 18.09
C PRO A 377 -9.17 -0.34 17.91
N GLU A 378 -9.78 -1.50 18.13
CA GLU A 378 -9.10 -2.78 18.06
C GLU A 378 -10.01 -3.89 17.54
N MET A 379 -9.38 -4.91 16.98
CA MET A 379 -9.98 -6.19 16.64
C MET A 379 -9.09 -7.33 17.11
N GLU A 380 -9.70 -8.43 17.55
CA GLU A 380 -8.97 -9.65 17.90
C GLU A 380 -8.97 -10.62 16.71
N VAL A 381 -7.82 -11.18 16.38
CA VAL A 381 -7.65 -12.32 15.49
C VAL A 381 -7.43 -13.57 16.34
N ALA A 382 -8.27 -14.58 16.19
CA ALA A 382 -8.17 -15.81 16.98
C ALA A 382 -6.98 -16.69 16.56
N SER A 383 -6.62 -16.71 15.27
CA SER A 383 -5.47 -17.45 14.75
C SER A 383 -4.39 -16.50 14.22
N PRO A 384 -3.31 -16.21 14.99
CA PRO A 384 -2.32 -15.20 14.63
C PRO A 384 -1.28 -15.70 13.62
N VAL A 385 -1.59 -16.72 12.82
CA VAL A 385 -0.69 -17.30 11.81
C VAL A 385 -1.19 -16.95 10.43
N PHE A 386 -0.38 -16.19 9.69
CA PHE A 386 -0.62 -15.86 8.30
C PHE A 386 -0.16 -17.00 7.39
N TYR A 387 -0.86 -17.19 6.27
CA TYR A 387 -0.54 -18.21 5.26
C TYR A 387 -0.53 -17.62 3.87
N GLU A 388 0.49 -17.96 3.08
CA GLU A 388 0.56 -17.65 1.65
C GLU A 388 0.86 -18.91 0.82
N PRO A 389 -0.08 -19.40 -0.01
CA PRO A 389 -1.45 -18.88 -0.18
C PRO A 389 -2.32 -19.07 1.08
N SER A 390 -3.34 -18.21 1.23
CA SER A 390 -4.28 -18.27 2.36
C SER A 390 -5.02 -19.60 2.46
N GLN A 391 -5.28 -20.04 3.70
CA GLN A 391 -6.13 -21.21 3.96
C GLN A 391 -7.61 -20.93 3.71
N HIS A 392 -8.04 -19.67 3.75
CA HIS A 392 -9.41 -19.28 3.43
C HIS A 392 -9.60 -19.19 1.91
N ALA A 393 -10.61 -19.89 1.38
CA ALA A 393 -10.81 -20.02 -0.08
C ALA A 393 -11.06 -18.67 -0.79
N SER A 394 -11.74 -17.73 -0.13
CA SER A 394 -11.98 -16.38 -0.66
C SER A 394 -10.74 -15.47 -0.72
N TYR A 395 -9.61 -15.88 -0.14
CA TYR A 395 -8.39 -15.07 -0.01
C TYR A 395 -7.18 -15.70 -0.70
N ARG A 396 -7.44 -16.55 -1.69
CA ARG A 396 -6.43 -17.10 -2.59
C ARG A 396 -7.03 -17.32 -3.98
N ASP A 397 -6.16 -17.43 -4.97
CA ASP A 397 -6.57 -17.86 -6.29
C ASP A 397 -6.85 -19.38 -6.30
N GLU A 398 -8.03 -19.80 -6.77
CA GLU A 398 -8.27 -21.22 -7.10
C GLU A 398 -7.58 -21.63 -8.41
N THR A 399 -7.37 -20.65 -9.28
CA THR A 399 -6.61 -20.73 -10.52
C THR A 399 -6.14 -19.31 -10.81
N TYR A 400 -4.87 -19.17 -11.19
CA TYR A 400 -4.35 -17.85 -11.54
C TYR A 400 -5.06 -17.24 -12.75
N PRO A 401 -5.04 -15.91 -12.92
CA PRO A 401 -5.60 -15.26 -14.10
C PRO A 401 -5.07 -15.81 -15.44
N ALA A 402 -3.80 -16.21 -15.49
CA ALA A 402 -3.19 -16.86 -16.66
C ALA A 402 -3.64 -18.32 -16.88
N GLY A 403 -4.40 -18.91 -15.95
CA GLY A 403 -4.76 -20.32 -15.93
C GLY A 403 -3.68 -21.21 -15.29
N ASP A 404 -3.71 -22.51 -15.63
CA ASP A 404 -2.80 -23.53 -15.08
C ASP A 404 -1.33 -23.39 -15.55
N ILE A 405 -1.02 -22.41 -16.40
CA ILE A 405 0.30 -22.25 -17.03
C ILE A 405 1.37 -21.92 -15.99
N ALA A 406 1.05 -21.06 -15.02
CA ALA A 406 2.00 -20.61 -14.00
C ALA A 406 2.13 -21.57 -12.80
N GLY A 407 1.11 -22.39 -12.54
CA GLY A 407 1.08 -23.35 -11.42
C GLY A 407 0.96 -22.71 -10.04
N LEU A 408 -0.07 -23.10 -9.27
CA LEU A 408 -0.24 -22.61 -7.89
C LEU A 408 0.81 -23.24 -6.95
N PRO A 409 1.27 -22.51 -5.91
CA PRO A 409 2.03 -23.07 -4.82
C PRO A 409 1.33 -24.28 -4.22
N SER A 410 2.08 -25.36 -4.05
CA SER A 410 1.63 -26.63 -3.48
C SER A 410 1.72 -26.68 -1.95
N THR A 411 2.53 -25.79 -1.37
CA THR A 411 2.72 -25.63 0.07
C THR A 411 2.58 -24.16 0.44
N SER A 412 1.86 -23.87 1.53
CA SER A 412 1.78 -22.50 2.06
C SER A 412 3.01 -22.17 2.89
N LEU A 413 3.61 -21.01 2.63
CA LEU A 413 4.49 -20.34 3.58
C LEU A 413 3.64 -19.79 4.73
N GLN A 414 4.23 -19.63 5.90
CA GLN A 414 3.53 -19.14 7.10
C GLN A 414 4.47 -18.38 8.03
N PHE A 415 3.91 -17.45 8.79
CA PHE A 415 4.58 -16.79 9.92
C PHE A 415 3.55 -16.38 10.99
N ASN A 416 4.00 -16.26 12.23
CA ASN A 416 3.20 -15.87 13.38
C ASN A 416 3.37 -14.39 13.75
N LEU A 417 2.27 -13.64 13.77
CA LEU A 417 2.23 -12.21 14.09
C LEU A 417 2.78 -11.85 15.48
N LEU A 418 2.75 -12.80 16.42
CA LEU A 418 3.18 -12.60 17.80
C LEU A 418 4.69 -12.81 18.00
N THR A 419 5.36 -13.55 17.12
CA THR A 419 6.73 -14.03 17.39
C THR A 419 7.69 -13.95 16.21
N GLU A 420 7.20 -13.83 14.99
CA GLU A 420 7.99 -13.98 13.76
C GLU A 420 8.02 -12.72 12.89
N ILE A 421 7.56 -11.56 13.39
CA ILE A 421 7.86 -10.26 12.76
C ILE A 421 9.36 -9.96 12.93
N MET A 422 10.04 -9.66 11.83
CA MET A 422 11.51 -9.53 11.80
C MET A 422 12.02 -8.11 12.06
N ASP A 423 11.22 -7.10 11.74
CA ASP A 423 11.60 -5.69 11.95
C ASP A 423 11.35 -5.21 13.37
N ASN A 424 11.96 -4.08 13.72
CA ASN A 424 11.84 -3.39 15.02
C ASN A 424 12.22 -4.25 16.24
N PRO A 425 13.47 -4.74 16.35
CA PRO A 425 13.87 -5.72 17.37
C PRO A 425 13.90 -5.20 18.82
N GLN A 426 13.47 -3.97 19.09
CA GLN A 426 13.52 -3.36 20.43
C GLN A 426 12.49 -4.01 21.37
N GLU A 427 12.90 -4.42 22.58
CA GLU A 427 11.97 -4.95 23.59
C GLU A 427 11.30 -3.82 24.39
N LEU A 428 9.96 -3.84 24.44
CA LEU A 428 9.14 -3.01 25.31
C LEU A 428 9.27 -3.45 26.79
N PRO A 429 8.95 -2.57 27.77
CA PRO A 429 8.92 -2.95 29.19
C PRO A 429 7.97 -4.12 29.53
N SER A 430 6.99 -4.38 28.66
CA SER A 430 6.08 -5.54 28.75
C SER A 430 6.78 -6.88 28.45
N GLY A 431 7.96 -6.87 27.82
CA GLY A 431 8.65 -8.04 27.29
C GLY A 431 8.27 -8.41 25.84
N GLN A 432 7.41 -7.60 25.20
CA GLN A 432 7.04 -7.72 23.80
C GLN A 432 8.05 -6.98 22.91
N THR A 433 8.30 -7.46 21.70
CA THR A 433 9.10 -6.73 20.71
C THR A 433 8.26 -5.61 20.08
N LEU A 434 8.84 -4.43 19.89
CA LEU A 434 8.21 -3.31 19.23
C LEU A 434 7.78 -3.72 17.81
N GLY A 435 6.60 -3.31 17.36
CA GLY A 435 6.09 -3.71 16.03
C GLY A 435 5.51 -5.13 15.95
N GLN A 436 5.66 -5.99 16.97
CA GLN A 436 4.88 -7.23 17.09
C GLN A 436 3.46 -6.97 17.60
N PHE A 437 2.54 -7.86 17.28
CA PHE A 437 1.15 -7.79 17.74
C PHE A 437 1.02 -8.27 19.19
N GLU A 438 0.12 -7.65 19.96
CA GLU A 438 -0.14 -8.04 21.36
C GLU A 438 -0.88 -9.37 21.40
N GLU A 439 -0.47 -10.29 22.28
CA GLU A 439 -1.19 -11.55 22.50
C GLU A 439 -2.50 -11.27 23.26
N SER A 440 -3.62 -11.79 22.75
CA SER A 440 -4.92 -11.71 23.42
C SER A 440 -5.01 -12.70 24.58
N GLU A 441 -5.97 -12.51 25.49
CA GLU A 441 -6.21 -13.45 26.60
C GLU A 441 -6.51 -14.89 26.12
N ASN A 442 -6.96 -15.05 24.87
CA ASN A 442 -7.31 -16.33 24.26
C ASN A 442 -6.18 -16.94 23.42
N GLY A 443 -4.99 -16.33 23.40
CA GLY A 443 -3.86 -16.76 22.57
C GLY A 443 -3.94 -16.32 21.11
N GLY A 444 -4.83 -15.35 20.81
CA GLY A 444 -4.92 -14.66 19.53
C GLY A 444 -4.00 -13.44 19.46
N ALA A 445 -4.17 -12.61 18.43
CA ALA A 445 -3.50 -11.32 18.29
C ALA A 445 -4.51 -10.16 18.40
N ILE A 446 -4.13 -9.09 19.11
CA ILE A 446 -4.87 -7.83 19.15
C ILE A 446 -4.33 -6.91 18.05
N VAL A 447 -5.22 -6.47 17.17
CA VAL A 447 -4.95 -5.61 16.02
C VAL A 447 -5.57 -4.23 16.30
N ARG A 448 -4.77 -3.27 16.76
CA ARG A 448 -5.22 -1.90 17.09
C ARG A 448 -5.28 -0.99 15.86
N LEU A 449 -6.13 -1.34 14.89
CA LEU A 449 -6.13 -0.71 13.57
C LEU A 449 -6.93 0.61 13.47
N TYR A 450 -7.83 0.90 14.43
CA TYR A 450 -8.72 2.06 14.35
C TYR A 450 -9.52 2.11 13.04
N GLY A 451 -10.20 1.01 12.72
CA GLY A 451 -10.97 0.80 11.50
C GLY A 451 -11.92 -0.40 11.64
N ASP A 452 -12.87 -0.55 10.72
CA ASP A 452 -13.90 -1.59 10.78
C ASP A 452 -13.96 -2.50 9.54
N LEU A 453 -13.10 -2.25 8.54
CA LEU A 453 -13.07 -2.94 7.25
C LEU A 453 -14.42 -2.93 6.49
N LYS A 454 -15.31 -2.00 6.81
CA LYS A 454 -16.59 -1.79 6.12
C LYS A 454 -16.48 -0.59 5.17
N ARG A 455 -17.23 -0.64 4.06
CA ARG A 455 -17.40 0.52 3.18
C ARG A 455 -18.55 1.41 3.70
N HIS A 456 -18.32 2.73 3.72
CA HIS A 456 -19.28 3.73 4.20
C HIS A 456 -19.51 4.83 3.17
N ASP A 457 -20.74 5.37 3.11
CA ASP A 457 -21.01 6.60 2.36
C ASP A 457 -20.44 7.81 3.09
N MET A 458 -19.38 8.40 2.54
CA MET A 458 -18.70 9.59 3.07
C MET A 458 -19.32 10.90 2.56
N GLY A 459 -20.42 10.82 1.80
CA GLY A 459 -21.17 11.95 1.30
C GLY A 459 -20.57 12.66 0.09
N THR A 460 -21.34 13.61 -0.46
CA THR A 460 -21.06 14.22 -1.78
C THR A 460 -19.74 14.99 -1.88
N ALA A 461 -19.18 15.50 -0.77
CA ALA A 461 -17.90 16.21 -0.77
C ALA A 461 -16.71 15.28 -1.05
N MET A 462 -16.88 13.99 -0.71
CA MET A 462 -15.92 12.92 -0.90
C MET A 462 -16.16 12.12 -2.18
N ALA A 463 -17.23 12.40 -2.93
CA ALA A 463 -17.56 11.65 -4.13
C ALA A 463 -16.52 11.83 -5.24
N GLU A 464 -16.13 10.71 -5.85
CA GLU A 464 -15.29 10.68 -7.04
C GLU A 464 -16.09 10.90 -8.33
N GLU A 465 -15.40 11.27 -9.42
CA GLU A 465 -16.03 11.41 -10.74
C GLU A 465 -16.43 10.06 -11.35
N ILE A 466 -15.76 8.98 -10.95
CA ILE A 466 -15.94 7.62 -11.46
C ILE A 466 -16.30 6.71 -10.29
N ASP A 467 -17.36 5.94 -10.47
CA ASP A 467 -17.75 4.88 -9.54
C ASP A 467 -16.95 3.59 -9.83
N GLU A 468 -15.72 3.55 -9.32
CA GLU A 468 -14.82 2.40 -9.47
C GLU A 468 -15.38 1.18 -8.72
N GLY A 469 -15.45 0.03 -9.41
CA GLY A 469 -16.02 -1.19 -8.84
C GLY A 469 -17.53 -1.18 -8.65
N ASN A 470 -18.24 -0.11 -9.05
CA ASN A 470 -19.68 0.06 -8.86
C ASN A 470 -20.10 -0.07 -7.38
N VAL A 471 -19.28 0.46 -6.48
CA VAL A 471 -19.53 0.46 -5.02
C VAL A 471 -20.23 1.73 -4.54
N GLY A 472 -20.21 2.79 -5.36
CA GLY A 472 -20.70 4.13 -5.06
C GLY A 472 -19.59 5.17 -5.12
N ALA A 473 -19.83 6.28 -5.82
CA ALA A 473 -18.86 7.37 -5.98
C ALA A 473 -18.38 7.97 -4.65
N SER A 474 -19.26 8.09 -3.65
CA SER A 474 -18.95 8.61 -2.30
C SER A 474 -18.68 7.51 -1.26
N VAL A 475 -18.67 6.24 -1.67
CA VAL A 475 -18.50 5.11 -0.77
C VAL A 475 -17.03 4.71 -0.69
N PHE A 476 -16.45 4.61 0.49
CA PHE A 476 -15.04 4.23 0.69
C PHE A 476 -14.91 3.23 1.82
N LEU A 477 -13.89 2.39 1.76
CA LEU A 477 -13.48 1.58 2.90
C LEU A 477 -13.03 2.52 4.04
N THR A 478 -13.39 2.21 5.28
CA THR A 478 -12.82 2.91 6.44
C THR A 478 -11.30 2.79 6.42
N GLU A 479 -10.61 3.92 6.39
CA GLU A 479 -9.16 3.94 6.49
C GLU A 479 -8.72 3.56 7.90
N ASN A 480 -7.73 2.67 8.01
CA ASN A 480 -7.16 2.26 9.29
C ASN A 480 -6.31 3.42 9.83
N LEU A 481 -6.66 3.98 10.99
CA LEU A 481 -5.95 5.17 11.51
C LEU A 481 -4.65 4.84 12.25
N TRP A 482 -4.29 3.57 12.39
CA TRP A 482 -2.96 3.22 12.89
C TRP A 482 -1.86 3.86 12.01
N GLY A 483 -0.87 4.51 12.61
CA GLY A 483 0.14 5.24 11.82
C GLY A 483 -0.32 6.54 11.14
N VAL A 484 -1.56 7.02 11.32
CA VAL A 484 -2.07 8.23 10.64
C VAL A 484 -1.26 9.52 10.95
N GLY A 485 -0.61 9.58 12.11
CA GLY A 485 0.32 10.66 12.48
C GLY A 485 1.56 10.75 11.59
N SER A 486 1.82 9.74 10.78
CA SER A 486 2.98 9.62 9.90
C SER A 486 2.64 9.70 8.41
N THR A 487 1.36 9.72 8.03
CA THR A 487 0.93 9.58 6.62
C THR A 487 0.21 10.78 6.01
N PRO A 488 0.62 12.05 6.25
CA PRO A 488 0.10 13.14 5.43
C PRO A 488 0.59 13.00 3.97
N PRO A 489 -0.17 13.48 2.98
CA PRO A 489 -1.48 14.11 3.09
C PRO A 489 -2.62 13.11 3.32
N TYR A 490 -3.79 13.61 3.75
CA TYR A 490 -4.93 12.79 4.16
C TYR A 490 -6.04 12.72 3.10
N LEU A 491 -6.94 11.76 3.31
CA LEU A 491 -8.06 11.36 2.44
C LEU A 491 -7.57 10.59 1.21
N HIS A 492 -8.51 9.93 0.53
CA HIS A 492 -8.22 9.01 -0.57
C HIS A 492 -7.42 9.61 -1.72
N ASP A 493 -7.43 10.93 -1.89
CA ASP A 493 -6.72 11.66 -2.95
C ASP A 493 -5.67 12.65 -2.41
N GLY A 494 -5.38 12.63 -1.10
CA GLY A 494 -4.38 13.50 -0.50
C GLY A 494 -4.73 14.99 -0.53
N ARG A 495 -6.02 15.38 -0.67
CA ARG A 495 -6.40 16.80 -0.71
C ARG A 495 -6.25 17.53 0.62
N ALA A 496 -6.32 16.80 1.75
CA ALA A 496 -6.27 17.40 3.08
C ALA A 496 -4.82 17.42 3.59
N THR A 497 -4.37 18.60 4.01
CA THR A 497 -2.99 18.82 4.49
C THR A 497 -2.86 18.74 6.00
N THR A 498 -3.99 18.65 6.71
CA THR A 498 -4.06 18.49 8.16
C THR A 498 -5.17 17.50 8.52
N MET A 499 -5.05 16.84 9.67
CA MET A 499 -6.11 15.95 10.17
C MET A 499 -7.40 16.71 10.43
N THR A 500 -7.32 17.97 10.87
CA THR A 500 -8.51 18.82 11.04
C THR A 500 -9.24 19.05 9.72
N GLU A 501 -8.52 19.33 8.62
CA GLU A 501 -9.13 19.40 7.29
C GLU A 501 -9.80 18.08 6.93
N ALA A 502 -9.10 16.96 7.13
CA ALA A 502 -9.64 15.62 6.85
C ALA A 502 -10.94 15.34 7.62
N ILE A 503 -10.97 15.65 8.93
CA ILE A 503 -12.16 15.50 9.77
C ILE A 503 -13.33 16.36 9.23
N VAL A 504 -13.08 17.60 8.83
CA VAL A 504 -14.13 18.49 8.30
C VAL A 504 -14.66 18.04 6.93
N TYR A 505 -13.90 17.25 6.17
CA TYR A 505 -14.37 16.63 4.93
C TYR A 505 -15.32 15.44 5.13
N HIS A 506 -15.40 14.89 6.34
CA HIS A 506 -16.34 13.82 6.63
C HIS A 506 -17.79 14.29 6.40
N GLY A 507 -18.63 13.37 5.97
CA GLY A 507 -20.05 13.60 5.73
C GLY A 507 -20.76 12.26 5.60
N GLY A 508 -21.97 12.26 5.03
CA GLY A 508 -22.74 11.03 4.88
C GLY A 508 -22.98 10.35 6.24
N GLU A 509 -22.53 9.10 6.37
CA GLU A 509 -22.64 8.33 7.62
C GLU A 509 -21.84 8.96 8.78
N ALA A 510 -20.75 9.69 8.49
CA ALA A 510 -19.88 10.30 9.48
C ALA A 510 -20.27 11.75 9.87
N GLU A 511 -21.37 12.30 9.33
CA GLU A 511 -21.77 13.70 9.55
C GLU A 511 -21.99 14.00 11.05
N SER A 512 -22.60 13.07 11.80
CA SER A 512 -22.85 13.24 13.24
C SER A 512 -21.56 13.35 14.05
N SER A 513 -20.52 12.57 13.71
CA SER A 513 -19.23 12.59 14.41
C SER A 513 -18.46 13.88 14.09
N LYS A 514 -18.54 14.36 12.85
CA LYS A 514 -18.00 15.67 12.45
C LYS A 514 -18.66 16.83 13.18
N GLU A 515 -19.99 16.85 13.28
CA GLU A 515 -20.72 17.90 14.00
C GLU A 515 -20.34 17.92 15.49
N GLN A 516 -20.11 16.75 16.09
CA GLN A 516 -19.63 16.65 17.47
C GLN A 516 -18.19 17.15 17.62
N PHE A 517 -17.30 16.83 16.67
CA PHE A 517 -15.96 17.41 16.62
C PHE A 517 -16.03 18.94 16.54
N ASP A 518 -16.86 19.50 15.66
CA ASP A 518 -17.01 20.95 15.50
C ASP A 518 -17.46 21.64 16.79
N ALA A 519 -18.26 20.96 17.61
CA ALA A 519 -18.77 21.44 18.89
C ALA A 519 -17.75 21.37 20.04
N LEU A 520 -16.64 20.64 19.89
CA LEU A 520 -15.56 20.58 20.88
C LEU A 520 -14.87 21.94 21.05
N SER A 521 -14.36 22.20 22.25
CA SER A 521 -13.48 23.33 22.51
C SER A 521 -12.14 23.17 21.79
N ASP A 522 -11.40 24.27 21.60
CA ASP A 522 -10.09 24.22 20.93
C ASP A 522 -9.10 23.30 21.65
N THR A 523 -9.19 23.18 22.98
CA THR A 523 -8.36 22.26 23.77
C THR A 523 -8.74 20.81 23.51
N GLU A 524 -10.03 20.48 23.49
CA GLU A 524 -10.50 19.12 23.19
C GLU A 524 -10.18 18.71 21.74
N LYS A 525 -10.26 19.65 20.79
CA LYS A 525 -9.81 19.42 19.40
C LYS A 525 -8.31 19.14 19.33
N ALA A 526 -7.51 19.89 20.09
CA ALA A 526 -6.07 19.66 20.16
C ALA A 526 -5.74 18.31 20.81
N ASP A 527 -6.43 17.91 21.88
CA ASP A 527 -6.27 16.60 22.51
C ASP A 527 -6.58 15.48 21.49
N LEU A 528 -7.69 15.58 20.75
CA LEU A 528 -8.04 14.61 19.71
C LEU A 528 -6.97 14.53 18.61
N VAL A 529 -6.46 15.67 18.13
CA VAL A 529 -5.41 15.69 17.11
C VAL A 529 -4.10 15.12 17.66
N ASN A 530 -3.72 15.42 18.91
CA ASN A 530 -2.54 14.86 19.55
C ASN A 530 -2.63 13.34 19.69
N PHE A 531 -3.83 12.80 19.95
CA PHE A 531 -4.07 11.37 19.94
C PHE A 531 -3.82 10.74 18.57
N LEU A 532 -4.36 11.33 17.49
CA LEU A 532 -4.13 10.84 16.14
C LEU A 532 -2.64 10.99 15.71
N ASP A 533 -2.01 12.12 16.04
CA ASP A 533 -0.58 12.37 15.83
C ASP A 533 0.32 11.42 16.62
N ASN A 534 -0.20 10.75 17.65
CA ASN A 534 0.52 9.74 18.40
C ASN A 534 0.60 8.40 17.67
N LEU A 535 -0.31 8.11 16.73
CA LEU A 535 -0.29 6.88 15.94
C LEU A 535 0.72 7.02 14.80
N VAL A 536 1.89 6.37 14.88
CA VAL A 536 3.03 6.61 13.97
C VAL A 536 3.55 5.35 13.31
N LEU A 537 4.15 5.54 12.13
CA LEU A 537 4.97 4.52 11.48
C LEU A 537 6.40 4.63 12.01
N TYR A 538 6.96 3.49 12.42
CA TYR A 538 8.33 3.38 12.89
C TYR A 538 8.97 2.15 12.29
N LEU A 539 10.12 2.36 11.66
CA LEU A 539 11.01 1.31 11.22
C LEU A 539 12.40 1.66 11.75
N ALA A 540 12.96 0.78 12.57
CA ALA A 540 14.30 0.96 13.11
C ALA A 540 15.33 0.95 11.97
N GLY A 541 16.25 1.91 11.98
CA GLY A 541 17.37 1.90 11.02
C GLY A 541 18.31 0.72 11.25
N GLU A 542 18.97 0.27 10.17
CA GLU A 542 19.99 -0.81 10.18
C GLU A 542 21.23 -0.52 11.06
#